data_AF-A0A2T5G1P6-F1
#
_entry.id   AF-A0A2T5G1P6-F1
#
_cell.length_a   1.000
_cell.length_b   1.000
_cell.length_c   1.000
_cell.angle_alpha   90.00
_cell.angle_beta   90.00
_cell.angle_gamma   90.00
#
_symmetry.space_group_name_H-M   'P 1'
#
loop_
_entity.id
_entity.type
_entity.pdbx_description
1 polymer ?
#
loop_
_entity_poly.entity_id
_entity_poly.type
_entity_poly.pdbx_seq_one_letter_code
_entity_poly.pdbx_strand_id
1 'polypeptide(L)' 'MAAAGGEAGVGPLAIIAAILLPPLGLFLVRGITPAFWISVLLTLIGWLPGVIFTLVVLLRPDLVPKLR' A
#
# COMPACT_ATOMS: atom_id res chain seq x y z
N MET A 1 -11.77 -7.43 12.42
CA MET A 1 -11.85 -8.87 12.11
C MET A 1 -10.70 -9.20 11.18
N ALA A 2 -9.52 -9.41 11.77
CA ALA A 2 -8.25 -9.61 11.08
C ALA A 2 -8.13 -11.08 10.67
N ALA A 3 -8.15 -11.35 9.37
CA ALA A 3 -7.94 -12.68 8.83
C ALA A 3 -6.49 -12.81 8.32
N ALA A 4 -5.81 -13.82 8.87
CA ALA A 4 -4.71 -14.59 8.29
C ALA A 4 -3.36 -13.88 8.08
N GLY A 5 -2.53 -13.94 9.13
CA GLY A 5 -1.33 -14.79 9.12
C GLY A 5 -0.19 -14.43 8.19
N GLY A 6 0.88 -13.85 8.76
CA GLY A 6 2.24 -13.89 8.22
C GLY A 6 2.91 -12.53 8.12
N GLU A 7 3.81 -12.24 9.06
CA GLU A 7 4.87 -11.21 8.96
C GLU A 7 4.38 -9.76 8.74
N ALA A 8 4.05 -9.05 9.82
CA ALA A 8 3.82 -7.60 9.82
C ALA A 8 5.14 -6.78 9.67
N GLY A 9 5.96 -7.14 8.68
CA GLY A 9 7.08 -6.41 8.12
C GLY A 9 6.95 -6.43 6.60
N VAL A 10 7.64 -5.56 5.86
CA VAL A 10 7.60 -5.56 4.38
C VAL A 10 8.13 -6.90 3.85
N GLY A 11 7.23 -7.87 3.73
CA GLY A 11 7.53 -9.21 3.28
C GLY A 11 7.35 -9.36 1.76
N PRO A 12 7.93 -10.41 1.16
CA PRO A 12 7.79 -10.69 -0.27
C PRO A 12 6.32 -10.73 -0.74
N LEU A 13 5.43 -11.25 0.11
CA LEU A 13 4.00 -11.34 -0.14
C LEU A 13 3.34 -9.96 -0.26
N ALA A 14 3.72 -9.00 0.60
CA ALA A 14 3.20 -7.63 0.55
C ALA A 14 3.66 -6.89 -0.71
N ILE A 15 4.89 -7.17 -1.18
CA ILE A 15 5.43 -6.60 -2.42
C ILE A 15 4.69 -7.15 -3.64
N ILE A 16 4.47 -8.47 -3.69
CA ILE A 16 3.70 -9.11 -4.76
C ILE A 16 2.27 -8.58 -4.79
N ALA A 17 1.63 -8.44 -3.62
CA ALA A 17 0.30 -7.84 -3.50
C ALA A 17 0.28 -6.37 -3.94
N ALA A 18 1.29 -5.56 -3.59
CA ALA A 18 1.40 -4.16 -3.99
C ALA A 18 1.61 -3.96 -5.50
N ILE A 19 2.18 -4.95 -6.20
CA ILE A 19 2.34 -4.90 -7.66
C ILE A 19 1.05 -5.36 -8.34
N LEU A 20 0.52 -6.52 -7.96
CA LEU A 20 -0.68 -7.10 -8.61
C LEU A 20 -1.92 -6.24 -8.36
N LEU A 21 -2.09 -5.79 -7.12
CA LEU A 21 -3.21 -4.97 -6.69
C LEU A 21 -2.70 -3.93 -5.68
N PRO A 22 -2.14 -2.80 -6.14
CA PRO A 22 -1.55 -1.76 -5.26
C PRO A 22 -2.36 -1.42 -4.00
N PRO A 23 -3.70 -1.19 -4.07
CA PRO A 23 -4.48 -0.93 -2.86
C PRO A 23 -4.49 -2.10 -1.87
N LEU A 24 -4.37 -3.35 -2.33
CA LEU A 24 -4.34 -4.53 -1.47
C LEU A 24 -3.04 -4.62 -0.67
N GLY A 25 -1.89 -4.37 -1.30
CA GLY A 25 -0.60 -4.33 -0.60
C GLY A 25 -0.57 -3.23 0.48
N LEU A 26 -1.18 -2.08 0.19
CA LEU A 26 -1.28 -0.98 1.14
C LEU A 26 -2.25 -1.28 2.29
N PHE A 27 -3.37 -1.95 2.01
CA PHE A 27 -4.34 -2.38 3.02
C PHE A 27 -3.75 -3.42 3.97
N LEU A 28 -2.96 -4.38 3.48
CA LEU A 28 -2.36 -5.42 4.31
C LEU A 28 -1.32 -4.86 5.30
N VAL A 29 -0.62 -3.78 4.93
CA VAL A 29 0.45 -3.20 5.77
C VAL A 29 -0.03 -2.02 6.62
N ARG A 30 -0.90 -1.15 6.08
CA ARG A 30 -1.35 0.10 6.73
C ARG A 30 -2.84 0.11 7.07
N GLY A 31 -3.62 -0.86 6.62
CA GLY A 31 -5.08 -0.85 6.76
C GLY A 31 -5.77 0.19 5.86
N ILE A 32 -7.05 0.49 6.17
CA ILE A 32 -7.82 1.52 5.45
C ILE A 32 -7.38 2.89 5.97
N THR A 33 -6.57 3.57 5.18
CA THR A 33 -6.08 4.92 5.44
C THR A 33 -6.37 5.83 4.24
N PRO A 34 -6.31 7.17 4.37
CA PRO A 34 -6.42 8.06 3.21
C PRO A 34 -5.42 7.73 2.10
N ALA A 35 -4.24 7.20 2.44
CA ALA A 35 -3.27 6.68 1.46
C ALA A 35 -3.84 5.52 0.62
N PHE A 36 -4.66 4.63 1.19
CA PHE A 36 -5.36 3.57 0.45
C PHE A 36 -6.25 4.17 -0.65
N TRP A 37 -7.05 5.19 -0.31
CA TRP A 37 -7.93 5.85 -1.27
C TRP A 37 -7.16 6.60 -2.37
N ILE A 38 -6.04 7.23 -2.02
CA ILE A 38 -5.14 7.85 -3.00
C ILE A 38 -4.57 6.78 -3.93
N SER A 39 -4.12 5.65 -3.40
CA SER A 39 -3.64 4.53 -4.23
C SER A 39 -4.73 4.02 -5.16
N VAL A 40 -5.97 3.86 -4.70
CA VAL A 40 -7.10 3.42 -5.55
C VAL A 40 -7.33 4.41 -6.69
N LEU A 41 -7.38 5.70 -6.37
CA LEU A 41 -7.57 6.76 -7.37
C LEU A 41 -6.41 6.79 -8.38
N LEU A 42 -5.17 6.71 -7.92
CA LEU A 42 -4.00 6.64 -8.80
C LEU A 42 -4.07 5.41 -9.70
N THR A 43 -4.43 4.24 -9.17
CA THR A 43 -4.53 2.99 -9.95
C THR A 43 -5.61 3.09 -11.03
N LEU A 44 -6.71 3.81 -10.76
CA LEU A 44 -7.80 4.09 -11.72
C LEU A 44 -7.38 5.02 -12.86
N ILE A 45 -6.47 5.97 -12.60
CA ILE A 45 -5.96 6.91 -13.61
C ILE A 45 -4.72 6.34 -14.34
N GLY A 46 -4.00 5.42 -13.68
CA GLY A 46 -2.88 4.68 -14.23
C GLY A 46 -2.33 3.68 -13.22
N TRP A 47 -2.14 2.43 -13.62
CA TRP A 47 -1.63 1.39 -12.71
C TRP A 47 -0.21 1.71 -12.18
N LEU A 48 0.69 2.23 -13.04
CA LEU A 48 2.06 2.61 -12.66
C LEU A 48 2.16 3.61 -11.49
N PRO A 49 1.49 4.78 -11.51
CA PRO A 49 1.56 5.72 -10.40
C PRO A 49 1.01 5.13 -9.10
N GLY A 50 0.00 4.25 -9.16
CA GLY A 50 -0.54 3.56 -7.98
C GLY A 50 0.49 2.63 -7.30
N VAL A 51 1.25 1.88 -8.10
CA VAL A 51 2.34 1.01 -7.60
C VAL A 51 3.46 1.83 -6.97
N ILE A 52 3.92 2.90 -7.64
CA ILE A 52 4.99 3.77 -7.11
C ILE A 52 4.55 4.41 -5.78
N PHE A 53 3.33 4.95 -5.72
CA PHE A 53 2.80 5.55 -4.49
C PHE A 53 2.78 4.54 -3.34
N THR A 54 2.27 3.32 -3.60
CA THR A 54 2.21 2.26 -2.59
C THR A 54 3.61 1.87 -2.10
N LEU A 55 4.57 1.70 -3.01
CA LEU A 55 5.96 1.38 -2.66
C LEU A 55 6.64 2.50 -1.87
N VAL A 56 6.42 3.77 -2.23
CA VAL A 56 6.95 4.92 -1.48
C VAL A 56 6.37 4.96 -0.07
N VAL A 57 5.06 4.74 0.07
CA VAL A 57 4.40 4.68 1.39
C VAL A 57 4.93 3.51 2.23
N LEU A 58 5.28 2.39 1.61
CA LEU A 58 5.82 1.20 2.28
C LEU A 58 7.31 1.34 2.66
N LEU A 59 8.18 1.76 1.73
CA LEU A 59 9.63 1.86 1.93
C LEU A 59 10.05 3.15 2.64
N ARG A 60 9.27 4.23 2.46
CA ARG A 60 9.61 5.58 2.95
C ARG A 60 8.42 6.21 3.68
N PRO A 61 8.03 5.67 4.86
CA PRO A 61 6.98 6.25 5.68
C PRO A 61 7.27 7.70 6.12
N ASP A 62 8.55 8.10 6.14
CA ASP A 62 9.07 9.44 6.43
C ASP A 62 8.77 10.48 5.33
N LEU A 63 8.66 10.05 4.07
CA LEU A 63 8.40 10.93 2.93
C LEU A 63 6.92 11.30 2.77
N VAL A 64 6.05 10.59 3.47
CA VAL A 64 4.61 10.88 3.50
C VAL A 64 4.34 11.53 4.86
N PRO A 65 4.56 12.84 4.99
CA PRO A 65 4.39 13.54 6.26
C PRO A 65 2.99 13.25 6.79
N LYS A 66 2.95 12.79 8.04
CA LYS A 66 1.77 12.38 8.81
C LYS A 66 0.55 13.26 8.48
N LEU A 67 -0.30 12.78 7.58
CA LEU A 67 -1.72 13.09 7.62
C LEU A 67 -2.23 12.35 8.86
N ARG A 68 -2.19 13.07 10.00
CA ARG A 68 -2.55 12.56 11.34
C ARG A 68 -3.94 11.93 11.35
#